data_AF-A0A7R9CG53-F1
#
_entry.id   AF-A0A7R9CG53-F1
#
_cell.length_a   1.000
_cell.length_b   1.000
_cell.length_c   1.000
_cell.angle_alpha   90.00
_cell.angle_beta   90.00
_cell.angle_gamma   90.00
#
_symmetry.space_group_name_H-M   'P 1'
#
loop_
_entity.id
_entity.type
_entity.pdbx_description
1 polymer ?
#
loop_
_entity_poly.entity_id
_entity_poly.type
_entity_poly.pdbx_seq_one_letter_code
_entity_poly.pdbx_strand_id
1 'polypeptide(L)'
;MLVISSELIYPFFLFQICDRVKNRGWTVVKDPLDRMGPYAFKGNQWVSFDDAHMIRLKSEYIRAMDLGGGMVWALDLDDFRNRCGDGPHPLLNTIRSVLATPGTGAPGQPIY
;
A
#
# COMPACT_ATOMS: atom_id res chain seq x y z
N MET A 1 -13.94 7.93 -4.83
CA MET A 1 -12.82 8.13 -3.90
C MET A 1 -12.35 6.75 -3.44
N LEU A 2 -11.14 6.33 -3.78
CA LEU A 2 -10.59 5.05 -3.32
C LEU A 2 -9.91 5.26 -1.97
N VAL A 3 -10.30 4.49 -0.95
CA VAL A 3 -9.64 4.51 0.35
C VAL A 3 -8.44 3.56 0.28
N ILE A 4 -7.25 4.12 0.46
CA ILE A 4 -6.00 3.38 0.56
C ILE A 4 -5.73 3.21 2.07
N SER A 5 -6.39 2.21 2.66
CA SER A 5 -6.33 1.92 4.09
C SER A 5 -5.92 0.48 4.33
N SER A 6 -5.02 0.30 5.31
CA SER A 6 -4.80 -0.97 5.99
C SER A 6 -5.95 -1.21 6.99
N GLU A 7 -6.83 -2.17 6.71
CA GLU A 7 -7.90 -2.55 7.65
C GLU A 7 -7.37 -3.34 8.86
N LEU A 8 -8.00 -3.08 10.01
CA LEU A 8 -7.52 -3.37 11.36
C LEU A 8 -7.95 -4.75 11.89
N ILE A 9 -6.97 -5.59 12.20
CA ILE A 9 -6.95 -6.37 13.45
C ILE A 9 -5.73 -5.86 14.24
N TYR A 10 -5.98 -4.96 15.18
CA TYR A 10 -5.03 -4.15 15.99
C TYR A 10 -4.28 -3.03 15.22
N PRO A 11 -4.13 -1.81 15.80
CA PRO A 11 -3.47 -0.68 15.15
C PRO A 11 -1.95 -0.89 15.07
N PHE A 12 -1.51 -1.60 14.02
CA PHE A 12 -0.11 -1.69 13.66
C PHE A 12 0.23 -0.69 12.56
N PHE A 13 1.12 0.24 12.90
CA PHE A 13 1.70 1.21 11.97
C PHE A 13 2.66 0.50 11.00
N LEU A 14 2.81 0.97 9.77
CA LEU A 14 3.64 0.31 8.73
C LEU A 14 5.10 0.13 9.17
N PHE A 15 5.66 1.13 9.85
CA PHE A 15 7.02 1.02 10.40
C PHE A 15 7.16 -0.11 11.44
N GLN A 16 6.09 -0.45 12.17
CA GLN A 16 6.12 -1.58 13.13
C GLN A 16 6.02 -2.93 12.41
N ILE A 17 5.23 -3.02 11.34
CA ILE A 17 5.07 -4.24 10.54
C ILE A 17 6.40 -4.60 9.89
N CYS A 18 7.10 -3.60 9.36
CA CYS A 18 8.40 -3.76 8.77
C CYS A 18 9.49 -4.20 9.77
N ASP A 19 9.53 -3.64 11.00
CA ASP A 19 10.40 -4.16 12.08
C ASP A 19 10.10 -5.64 12.38
N ARG A 20 8.83 -6.01 12.38
CA ARG A 20 8.40 -7.38 12.66
C ARG A 20 8.82 -8.36 11.58
N VAL A 21 8.69 -7.97 10.32
CA VAL A 21 9.11 -8.75 9.16
C VAL A 21 10.63 -8.89 9.14
N LYS A 22 11.38 -7.79 9.27
CA LYS A 22 12.85 -7.81 9.14
C LYS A 22 13.56 -8.38 10.37
N ASN A 23 13.16 -7.97 11.57
CA ASN A 23 13.91 -8.23 12.81
C ASN A 23 13.26 -9.28 13.71
N ARG A 24 11.95 -9.56 13.55
CA ARG A 24 11.22 -10.48 14.44
C ARG A 24 10.77 -11.77 13.77
N GLY A 25 11.21 -12.04 12.54
CA GLY A 25 10.97 -13.31 11.84
C GLY A 25 9.50 -13.59 11.55
N TRP A 26 8.75 -12.56 11.14
CA TRP A 26 7.38 -12.75 10.63
C TRP A 26 7.43 -13.29 9.20
N THR A 27 6.50 -14.20 8.88
CA THR A 27 6.37 -14.73 7.51
C THR A 27 5.41 -13.86 6.74
N VAL A 28 5.81 -13.38 5.56
CA VAL A 28 4.97 -12.59 4.64
C VAL A 28 4.47 -13.51 3.54
N VAL A 29 3.17 -13.42 3.24
CA VAL A 29 2.54 -14.10 2.13
C VAL A 29 1.90 -13.06 1.22
N LYS A 30 2.09 -13.24 -0.09
CA LYS A 30 1.49 -12.42 -1.14
C LYS A 30 0.53 -13.26 -1.96
N ASP A 31 -0.59 -12.68 -2.38
CA ASP A 31 -1.48 -13.32 -3.35
C ASP A 31 -0.78 -13.33 -4.72
N PRO A 32 -0.59 -14.49 -5.38
CA PRO A 32 0.08 -14.55 -6.69
C PRO A 32 -0.68 -13.83 -7.81
N LEU A 33 -1.94 -13.47 -7.59
CA LEU A 33 -2.78 -12.74 -8.54
C LEU A 33 -2.94 -11.25 -8.18
N ASP A 34 -2.25 -10.76 -7.14
CA ASP A 34 -2.31 -9.36 -6.68
C ASP A 34 -3.74 -8.83 -6.43
N ARG A 35 -4.70 -9.71 -6.12
CA ARG A 35 -6.08 -9.29 -5.81
C ARG A 35 -6.19 -8.70 -4.41
N MET A 36 -5.23 -9.03 -3.55
CA MET A 36 -5.19 -8.69 -2.14
C MET A 36 -3.79 -8.21 -1.76
N GLY A 37 -3.72 -7.25 -0.83
CA GLY A 37 -2.45 -6.83 -0.25
C GLY A 37 -1.78 -7.97 0.52
N PRO A 38 -0.46 -7.88 0.74
CA PRO A 38 0.26 -8.88 1.53
C PRO A 38 -0.31 -8.99 2.95
N TYR A 39 -0.12 -10.17 3.53
CA TYR A 39 -0.30 -10.35 4.97
C TYR A 39 0.95 -10.97 5.58
N ALA A 40 1.19 -10.64 6.84
CA ALA A 40 2.26 -11.22 7.64
C ALA A 40 1.68 -11.91 8.88
N PHE A 41 2.28 -13.03 9.27
CA PHE A 41 1.86 -13.75 10.46
C PHE A 41 3.04 -14.34 11.23
N LYS A 42 2.83 -14.54 12.53
CA LYS A 42 3.74 -15.25 13.44
C LYS A 42 2.96 -15.84 14.61
N GLY A 43 2.96 -17.17 14.73
CA GLY A 43 2.20 -17.85 15.78
C GLY A 43 0.71 -17.57 15.65
N ASN A 44 0.12 -16.95 16.66
CA ASN A 44 -1.30 -16.55 16.69
C ASN A 44 -1.55 -15.10 16.25
N GLN A 45 -0.52 -14.36 15.83
CA GLN A 45 -0.65 -12.98 15.36
C GLN A 45 -0.68 -12.95 13.84
N TRP A 46 -1.57 -12.14 13.29
CA TRP A 46 -1.75 -11.92 11.86
C TRP A 46 -1.99 -10.44 11.59
N VAL A 47 -1.44 -9.92 10.50
CA VAL A 47 -1.64 -8.54 10.06
C VAL A 47 -1.67 -8.49 8.53
N SER A 48 -2.74 -7.92 7.96
CA SER A 48 -2.77 -7.50 6.55
C SER A 48 -2.27 -6.07 6.42
N PHE A 49 -1.52 -5.80 5.36
CA PHE A 49 -1.05 -4.46 5.04
C PHE A 49 -0.97 -4.29 3.53
N ASP A 50 -0.90 -3.04 3.08
CA ASP A 50 -0.56 -2.74 1.69
C ASP A 50 0.94 -2.47 1.59
N ASP A 51 1.62 -3.12 0.64
CA ASP A 51 2.99 -2.78 0.26
C ASP A 51 3.00 -1.74 -0.86
N ALA A 52 4.19 -1.19 -1.17
CA ALA A 52 4.32 -0.20 -2.24
C ALA A 52 3.79 -0.71 -3.59
N HIS A 53 3.88 -2.01 -3.85
CA HIS A 53 3.33 -2.63 -5.05
C HIS A 53 1.79 -2.55 -5.08
N MET A 54 1.12 -2.96 -4.00
CA MET A 54 -0.34 -2.88 -3.91
C MET A 54 -0.85 -1.44 -3.97
N ILE A 55 -0.14 -0.50 -3.36
CA ILE A 55 -0.46 0.94 -3.45
C ILE A 55 -0.34 1.45 -4.89
N ARG A 56 0.67 0.99 -5.63
CA ARG A 56 0.83 1.31 -7.05
C ARG A 56 -0.35 0.80 -7.86
N LEU A 57 -0.74 -0.46 -7.70
CA LEU A 57 -1.88 -1.05 -8.40
C LEU A 57 -3.19 -0.30 -8.10
N LYS A 58 -3.45 0.03 -6.83
CA LYS A 58 -4.59 0.86 -6.43
C LYS A 58 -4.55 2.25 -7.08
N SER A 59 -3.37 2.84 -7.21
CA SER A 59 -3.19 4.15 -7.86
C SER A 59 -3.39 4.08 -9.38
N GLU A 60 -2.93 3.01 -10.02
CA GLU A 60 -3.17 2.75 -11.45
C GLU A 60 -4.64 2.47 -11.71
N TYR A 61 -5.33 1.79 -10.80
CA TYR A 61 -6.79 1.60 -10.86
C TYR A 61 -7.55 2.93 -10.81
N ILE A 62 -7.16 3.86 -9.93
CA ILE A 62 -7.73 5.22 -9.88
C ILE A 62 -7.63 5.89 -11.26
N ARG A 63 -6.50 5.74 -11.95
CA ARG A 63 -6.30 6.30 -13.29
C ARG A 63 -7.11 5.58 -14.35
N ALA A 64 -7.11 4.25 -14.35
CA ALA A 64 -7.83 3.45 -15.33
C ALA A 64 -9.34 3.72 -15.30
N MET A 65 -9.88 3.94 -14.09
CA MET A 65 -11.29 4.22 -13.84
C MET A 65 -11.65 5.71 -13.89
N ASP A 66 -10.71 6.59 -14.24
CA ASP A 66 -10.87 8.05 -14.28
C ASP A 66 -11.51 8.62 -12.99
N LEU A 67 -11.07 8.11 -11.84
CA LEU A 67 -11.54 8.59 -10.54
C LEU A 67 -10.81 9.89 -10.17
N GLY A 68 -11.51 10.81 -9.49
CA GLY A 68 -10.93 12.10 -9.07
C GLY A 68 -9.78 12.04 -8.06
N GLY A 69 -9.42 10.84 -7.56
CA GLY A 69 -8.29 10.63 -6.65
C GLY A 69 -8.50 9.56 -5.59
N GLY A 70 -7.47 9.40 -4.75
CA GLY A 70 -7.44 8.49 -3.60
C GLY A 70 -7.33 9.24 -2.28
N MET A 71 -7.79 8.61 -1.20
CA MET A 71 -7.64 9.09 0.17
C MET A 71 -6.70 8.16 0.93
N VAL A 72 -5.71 8.71 1.62
CA VAL A 72 -4.79 7.96 2.48
C VAL A 72 -5.25 8.07 3.93
N TRP A 73 -5.38 6.92 4.60
CA TRP A 73 -5.63 6.86 6.04
C TRP A 73 -4.55 6.03 6.73
N ALA A 74 -3.62 6.62 7.47
CA ALA A 74 -3.35 8.05 7.61
C ALA A 74 -1.84 8.31 7.44
N LEU A 75 -1.47 9.58 7.23
CA LEU A 75 -0.09 9.97 6.89
C LEU A 75 0.93 9.60 7.98
N ASP A 76 0.51 9.57 9.23
CA ASP A 76 1.30 9.19 10.40
C ASP A 76 1.54 7.67 10.51
N LEU A 77 0.76 6.87 9.78
CA LEU A 77 0.92 5.42 9.70
C LEU A 77 1.99 4.99 8.69
N ASP A 78 2.38 5.88 7.78
CA ASP A 78 3.45 5.67 6.80
C ASP A 78 4.84 5.70 7.47
N ASP A 79 5.87 5.19 6.81
CA ASP A 79 7.25 5.24 7.32
C ASP A 79 7.86 6.63 7.13
N PHE A 80 7.37 7.61 7.89
CA PHE A 80 7.82 9.00 7.84
C PHE A 80 9.28 9.20 8.32
N ARG A 81 9.83 8.24 9.06
CA ARG A 81 11.19 8.29 9.63
C ARG A 81 12.20 7.40 8.90
N ASN A 82 11.82 6.77 7.78
CA ASN A 82 12.67 5.84 7.04
C ASN A 82 13.27 4.73 7.95
N ARG A 83 12.46 4.18 8.86
CA ARG A 83 12.87 3.08 9.74
C ARG A 83 12.98 1.76 8.98
N CYS A 84 12.27 1.64 7.87
CA CYS A 84 12.31 0.50 6.97
C CYS A 84 13.48 0.53 6.00
N GLY A 85 14.05 1.70 5.72
CA GLY A 85 15.09 1.85 4.71
C GLY A 85 14.55 2.03 3.28
N ASP A 86 13.22 2.20 3.11
CA ASP A 86 12.57 2.41 1.81
C ASP A 86 12.38 3.90 1.47
N GLY A 87 13.02 4.79 2.24
CA GLY A 87 12.89 6.24 2.17
C GLY A 87 11.79 6.78 3.10
N PRO A 88 11.73 8.11 3.32
CA PRO A 88 10.64 8.72 4.05
C PRO A 88 9.35 8.71 3.21
N HIS A 89 8.24 8.30 3.81
CA HIS A 89 6.91 8.23 3.16
C HIS A 89 6.86 7.38 1.87
N PRO A 90 7.30 6.10 1.91
CA PRO A 90 7.37 5.26 0.72
C PRO A 90 6.02 5.07 0.03
N LEU A 91 4.92 4.95 0.79
CA LEU A 91 3.60 4.74 0.19
C LEU A 91 3.07 6.02 -0.44
N LEU A 92 3.21 7.16 0.24
CA LEU A 92 2.78 8.45 -0.32
C LEU A 92 3.57 8.84 -1.57
N ASN A 93 4.88 8.60 -1.57
CA ASN A 93 5.73 8.84 -2.74
C ASN A 93 5.31 7.96 -3.93
N THR A 94 4.86 6.73 -3.66
CA THR A 94 4.33 5.84 -4.70
C THR A 94 3.06 6.40 -5.31
N ILE A 95 2.09 6.84 -4.48
CA ILE A 95 0.84 7.46 -4.96
C ILE A 95 1.15 8.71 -5.80
N ARG A 96 2.04 9.58 -5.28
CA ARG A 96 2.51 10.78 -5.99
C ARG A 96 3.10 10.41 -7.34
N SER A 97 3.95 9.39 -7.42
CA SER A 97 4.61 9.00 -8.67
C SER A 97 3.62 8.57 -9.76
N VAL A 98 2.49 7.95 -9.38
CA VAL A 98 1.48 7.45 -10.32
C VAL A 98 0.48 8.53 -10.70
N LEU A 99 0.04 9.34 -9.74
CA LEU A 99 -1.02 10.34 -9.91
C LEU A 99 -0.50 11.76 -10.23
N ALA A 100 0.81 12.04 -10.16
CA ALA A 100 1.35 13.37 -10.46
C ALA A 100 1.19 13.77 -11.93
N THR A 101 1.16 12.80 -12.84
CA THR A 101 0.85 13.07 -14.24
C THR A 101 -0.66 13.10 -14.43
N PRO A 102 -1.22 14.19 -15.01
CA PRO A 102 -2.64 14.23 -15.37
C PRO A 102 -3.00 13.02 -16.23
N GLY A 103 -4.09 12.33 -15.89
CA GLY A 103 -4.68 11.33 -16.77
C GLY A 103 -5.03 12.00 -18.10
N THR A 104 -4.84 11.30 -19.22
CA THR A 104 -5.15 11.84 -20.56
C THR A 104 -6.64 12.02 -20.81
N GLY A 105 -7.51 11.76 -19.83
CA GLY A 105 -8.98 11.74 -19.99
C GLY A 105 -9.46 10.69 -21.00
N ALA A 106 -8.56 9.84 -21.49
CA ALA A 106 -8.90 8.74 -22.37
C ALA A 106 -9.33 7.56 -21.48
N PRO A 107 -10.51 6.96 -21.72
CA PRO A 107 -10.91 5.75 -21.00
C PRO A 107 -9.79 4.73 -21.16
N GLY A 108 -9.26 4.28 -20.02
CA GLY A 108 -8.18 3.30 -20.01
C GLY A 108 -8.62 2.08 -20.82
N GLN A 109 -7.80 1.69 -21.80
CA GLN A 109 -8.01 0.39 -22.45
C GLN A 109 -8.05 -0.69 -21.36
N PRO A 110 -9.00 -1.63 -21.43
CA PRO A 110 -9.05 -2.70 -20.45
C PRO A 110 -7.74 -3.48 -20.51
N ILE A 111 -7.11 -3.65 -19.35
CA ILE A 111 -6.06 -4.65 -19.15
C ILE A 111 -6.73 -6.01 -18.95
N TYR A 112 -7.27 -6.57 -20.04
CA TYR A 112 -7.61 -7.99 -20.17
C TYR A 112 -6.97 -8.54 -21.44
#